data_AF-A0A2N1JP44-F1
#
_entry.id   AF-A0A2N1JP44-F1
#
_cell.length_a   1.000
_cell.length_b   1.000
_cell.length_c   1.000
_cell.angle_alpha   90.00
_cell.angle_beta   90.00
_cell.angle_gamma   90.00
#
_symmetry.space_group_name_H-M   'P 1'
#
loop_
_entity.id
_entity.type
_entity.pdbx_description
1 polymer ?
#
loop_
_entity_poly.entity_id
_entity_poly.type
_entity_poly.pdbx_seq_one_letter_code
_entity_poly.pdbx_strand_id
1 'polypeptide(L)'
;MDETAALTPGAHRSIRMLDAQESAYPGELITDGERRGVRVDVEAVPEPLWLHAGAEHVAGVRDLLRRPDGHDAVLPWCADRIEVFLGRRAAVESALSAGETVTLVGSLLRGIVEIGDRSLTGQWWLTDEARPVFAPGEGVACTASAVALIARLREGCPDRALNRLLGEIETAAGDQRMVRRSIERWERELTELAAPRALVREVFAPERVVAIDAHAVRLDQDADLLAAEPGALGRVQDRLIEAGQDMARRLRTGLRRDRRAVVRSGRPGEPAARAPRGRMLIVGGAAAALVLVGGLMWPTGKEDSAATERVGEVMPAVTPTAAPDAAPERDVETSEAPDAMIDGSAEQRAAALLTTVLECGRRGDAVCADAIVDGAGAAVQERLAGTEAKRTIAAVEDYGDVGVLRLGESGQRGEQMLVLVMQKDRWLVRDVYDVANQPSGQG
;
A
#
# COMPACT_ATOMS: atom_id res chain seq x y z
N MET A 1 14.10 -26.26 21.75
CA MET A 1 14.90 -25.32 22.58
C MET A 1 14.00 -24.14 22.87
N ASP A 2 14.16 -23.49 24.02
CA ASP A 2 13.19 -22.51 24.51
C ASP A 2 13.45 -21.15 23.84
N GLU A 3 12.66 -20.80 22.82
CA GLU A 3 12.97 -19.68 21.90
C GLU A 3 12.31 -18.35 22.30
N THR A 4 11.58 -18.30 23.43
CA THR A 4 11.19 -17.05 24.09
C THR A 4 12.32 -16.49 24.97
N ALA A 5 13.52 -16.39 24.38
CA ALA A 5 14.67 -15.70 24.97
C ALA A 5 14.35 -14.21 25.06
N ALA A 6 13.74 -13.81 26.19
CA ALA A 6 13.32 -12.46 26.52
C ALA A 6 14.41 -11.45 26.12
N LEU A 7 14.03 -10.50 25.26
CA LEU A 7 14.94 -9.48 24.76
C LEU A 7 15.42 -8.65 25.95
N THR A 8 16.73 -8.55 26.14
CA THR A 8 17.31 -7.61 27.10
C THR A 8 16.82 -6.21 26.71
N PRO A 9 16.13 -5.46 27.59
CA PRO A 9 15.58 -4.16 27.22
C PRO A 9 16.67 -3.22 26.63
N GLY A 10 16.40 -2.66 25.44
CA GLY A 10 17.34 -1.84 24.67
C GLY A 10 18.32 -2.61 23.77
N ALA A 11 18.35 -3.94 23.80
CA ALA A 11 19.17 -4.75 22.89
C ALA A 11 18.42 -4.98 21.56
N HIS A 12 18.74 -4.15 20.56
CA HIS A 12 18.18 -4.25 19.23
C HIS A 12 18.66 -5.52 18.50
N ARG A 13 17.73 -6.31 17.93
CA ARG A 13 18.00 -7.42 17.01
C ARG A 13 17.69 -7.03 15.56
N SER A 14 18.55 -7.46 14.65
CA SER A 14 18.35 -7.39 13.20
C SER A 14 17.23 -8.33 12.74
N ILE A 15 16.41 -7.86 11.80
CA ILE A 15 15.37 -8.65 11.13
C ILE A 15 15.78 -8.90 9.68
N ARG A 16 15.95 -7.84 8.87
CA ARG A 16 16.37 -7.92 7.46
C ARG A 16 16.81 -6.55 6.92
N MET A 17 17.43 -6.54 5.75
CA MET A 17 17.62 -5.29 4.99
C MET A 17 16.30 -4.83 4.34
N LEU A 18 16.16 -3.51 4.24
CA LEU A 18 15.10 -2.78 3.52
C LEU A 18 15.74 -1.92 2.43
N ASP A 19 15.06 -1.85 1.29
CA ASP A 19 15.38 -0.89 0.22
C ASP A 19 14.50 0.37 0.26
N ALA A 20 14.68 1.26 -0.72
CA ALA A 20 13.96 2.52 -0.84
C ALA A 20 12.53 2.40 -1.44
N GLN A 21 12.11 1.21 -1.85
CA GLN A 21 10.72 0.90 -2.23
C GLN A 21 9.93 0.42 -1.02
N GLU A 22 10.55 -0.41 -0.17
CA GLU A 22 9.93 -0.96 1.04
C GLU A 22 9.82 0.03 2.20
N SER A 23 10.64 1.08 2.22
CA SER A 23 10.64 2.08 3.28
C SER A 23 11.10 3.46 2.78
N ALA A 24 10.75 4.52 3.53
CA ALA A 24 11.28 5.86 3.27
C ALA A 24 12.80 5.95 3.42
N TYR A 25 13.38 5.05 4.22
CA TYR A 25 14.81 4.98 4.50
C TYR A 25 15.31 3.55 4.21
N PRO A 26 16.21 3.35 3.25
CA PRO A 26 16.91 2.08 3.07
C PRO A 26 17.88 1.87 4.25
N GLY A 27 18.04 0.63 4.67
CA GLY A 27 18.84 0.30 5.85
C GLY A 27 18.40 -1.02 6.46
N GLU A 28 18.86 -1.31 7.67
CA GLU A 28 18.58 -2.58 8.33
C GLU A 28 17.40 -2.46 9.28
N LEU A 29 16.32 -3.20 9.04
CA LEU A 29 15.18 -3.27 9.95
C LEU A 29 15.61 -3.97 11.24
N ILE A 30 15.47 -3.26 12.35
CA ILE A 30 15.80 -3.72 13.70
C ILE A 30 14.58 -3.62 14.62
N THR A 31 14.59 -4.40 15.71
CA THR A 31 13.59 -4.32 16.79
C THR A 31 14.22 -4.47 18.17
N ASP A 32 13.71 -3.74 19.16
CA ASP A 32 14.04 -3.88 20.59
C ASP A 32 13.06 -4.79 21.35
N GLY A 33 12.01 -5.29 20.67
CA GLY A 33 10.92 -6.08 21.22
C GLY A 33 9.61 -5.30 21.43
N GLU A 34 9.66 -3.98 21.54
CA GLU A 34 8.48 -3.12 21.66
C GLU A 34 8.20 -2.36 20.36
N ARG A 35 9.26 -1.95 19.66
CA ARG A 35 9.22 -1.09 18.47
C ARG A 35 10.10 -1.63 17.36
N ARG A 36 9.86 -1.12 16.15
CA ARG A 36 10.73 -1.34 14.99
C ARG A 36 11.30 -0.02 14.50
N GLY A 37 12.50 -0.10 13.93
CA GLY A 37 13.22 1.03 13.39
C GLY A 37 14.17 0.61 12.28
N VAL A 38 14.65 1.58 11.51
CA VAL A 38 15.67 1.34 10.48
C VAL A 38 17.01 1.83 10.99
N ARG A 39 17.97 0.92 11.11
CA ARG A 39 19.36 1.19 11.43
C ARG A 39 20.08 1.68 10.18
N VAL A 40 20.70 2.85 10.28
CA VAL A 40 21.53 3.46 9.23
C VAL A 40 22.80 4.04 9.85
N ASP A 41 23.89 4.05 9.09
CA ASP A 41 25.13 4.69 9.53
C ASP A 41 24.90 6.19 9.75
N VAL A 42 25.40 6.75 10.86
CA VAL A 42 25.22 8.18 11.18
C VAL A 42 25.78 9.12 10.10
N GLU A 43 26.81 8.71 9.37
CA GLU A 43 27.39 9.52 8.29
C GLU A 43 26.46 9.62 7.07
N ALA A 44 25.52 8.68 6.91
CA ALA A 44 24.53 8.67 5.85
C ALA A 44 23.24 9.45 6.19
N VAL A 45 23.08 9.94 7.43
CA VAL A 45 21.84 10.58 7.90
C VAL A 45 21.81 12.08 7.55
N PRO A 46 20.86 12.55 6.70
CA PRO A 46 20.75 13.96 6.36
C PRO A 46 20.40 14.87 7.55
N GLU A 47 20.93 16.11 7.55
CA GLU A 47 20.67 17.13 8.59
C GLU A 47 19.19 17.27 9.01
N PRO A 48 18.19 17.25 8.10
CA PRO A 48 16.79 17.36 8.50
C PRO A 48 16.32 16.27 9.48
N LEU A 49 16.85 15.04 9.40
CA LEU A 49 16.44 13.96 10.31
C LEU A 49 16.98 14.19 11.73
N TRP A 50 18.14 14.84 11.87
CA TRP A 50 18.66 15.28 13.17
C TRP A 50 17.87 16.47 13.72
N LEU A 51 17.48 17.41 12.87
CA LEU A 51 16.71 18.60 13.26
C LEU A 51 15.29 18.28 13.73
N HIS A 52 14.72 17.15 13.30
CA HIS A 52 13.41 16.64 13.69
C HIS A 52 13.47 15.44 14.64
N ALA A 53 14.62 15.21 15.29
CA ALA A 53 14.71 14.23 16.39
C ALA A 53 13.70 14.56 17.50
N GLY A 54 12.86 13.59 17.86
CA GLY A 54 11.77 13.76 18.83
C GLY A 54 10.47 14.40 18.30
N ALA A 55 10.34 14.67 16.99
CA ALA A 55 9.07 15.03 16.37
C ALA A 55 8.13 13.80 16.25
N GLU A 56 6.81 13.98 16.29
CA GLU A 56 5.83 12.87 16.20
C GLU A 56 5.30 12.65 14.79
N HIS A 57 5.21 13.71 13.98
CA HIS A 57 4.60 13.72 12.64
C HIS A 57 5.57 14.16 11.53
N VAL A 58 6.83 14.40 11.87
CA VAL A 58 7.98 14.51 10.94
C VAL A 58 9.00 13.44 11.32
N ALA A 59 9.52 12.71 10.35
CA ALA A 59 10.52 11.68 10.62
C ALA A 59 11.85 12.34 11.01
N GLY A 60 12.41 11.86 12.10
CA GLY A 60 13.74 12.22 12.57
C GLY A 60 14.38 11.05 13.33
N VAL A 61 15.61 11.26 13.78
CA VAL A 61 16.36 10.24 14.53
C VAL A 61 15.66 9.98 15.87
N ARG A 62 15.37 8.69 16.13
CA ARG A 62 14.73 8.20 17.36
C ARG A 62 15.75 7.85 18.44
N ASP A 63 16.85 7.21 18.06
CA ASP A 63 17.89 6.73 18.98
C ASP A 63 19.26 6.63 18.29
N LEU A 64 20.33 6.43 19.07
CA LEU A 64 21.72 6.29 18.65
C LEU A 64 22.33 4.99 19.20
N LEU A 65 22.67 4.07 18.30
CA LEU A 65 23.37 2.84 18.66
C LEU A 65 24.88 3.05 18.57
N ARG A 66 25.62 2.55 19.56
CA ARG A 66 27.09 2.57 19.55
C ARG A 66 27.62 1.27 18.98
N ARG A 67 28.52 1.36 18.00
CA ARG A 67 29.35 0.26 17.52
C ARG A 67 30.80 0.43 18.01
N PRO A 68 31.65 -0.61 18.00
CA PRO A 68 33.06 -0.47 18.36
C PRO A 68 33.85 0.46 17.43
N ASP A 69 33.39 0.62 16.19
CA ASP A 69 34.00 1.33 15.08
C ASP A 69 33.26 2.64 14.70
N GLY A 70 32.08 2.90 15.26
CA GLY A 70 31.25 4.04 14.87
C GLY A 70 29.92 4.14 15.63
N HIS A 71 28.94 4.78 15.01
CA HIS A 71 27.58 4.90 15.54
C HIS A 71 26.57 4.60 14.43
N ASP A 72 25.37 4.16 14.81
CA ASP A 72 24.21 4.14 13.92
C ASP A 72 23.12 5.04 14.47
N ALA A 73 22.32 5.62 13.57
CA ALA A 73 21.05 6.22 13.92
C ALA A 73 19.92 5.20 13.75
N VAL A 74 18.93 5.26 14.63
CA VAL A 74 17.65 4.55 14.47
C VAL A 74 16.62 5.53 13.92
N LEU A 75 16.13 5.28 12.72
CA LEU A 75 15.06 6.02 12.06
C LEU A 75 13.70 5.31 12.25
N PRO A 76 12.56 6.02 12.15
CA PRO A 76 11.25 5.38 12.11
C PRO A 76 11.14 4.40 10.92
N TRP A 77 10.55 3.23 11.15
CA TRP A 77 10.15 2.35 10.04
C TRP A 77 8.87 2.88 9.40
N CYS A 78 9.03 3.64 8.31
CA CYS A 78 7.96 4.13 7.46
C CYS A 78 7.57 3.02 6.46
N ALA A 79 6.50 2.28 6.75
CA ALA A 79 6.18 1.01 6.08
C ALA A 79 5.18 1.13 4.92
N ASP A 80 4.38 2.19 4.84
CA ASP A 80 3.42 2.41 3.75
C ASP A 80 3.38 3.89 3.32
N ARG A 81 3.48 4.20 2.02
CA ARG A 81 3.17 5.55 1.51
C ARG A 81 1.67 5.83 1.64
N ILE A 82 1.28 6.99 2.15
CA ILE A 82 -0.14 7.31 2.40
C ILE A 82 -0.95 7.32 1.09
N GLU A 83 -0.37 7.81 0.00
CA GLU A 83 -1.01 7.82 -1.32
C GLU A 83 -1.33 6.40 -1.83
N VAL A 84 -0.46 5.44 -1.54
CA VAL A 84 -0.61 4.01 -1.89
C VAL A 84 -1.62 3.35 -0.96
N PHE A 85 -1.54 3.59 0.35
CA PHE A 85 -2.53 3.13 1.34
C PHE A 85 -3.95 3.57 0.97
N LEU A 86 -4.15 4.87 0.68
CA LEU A 86 -5.43 5.41 0.21
C LEU A 86 -5.84 4.85 -1.16
N GLY A 87 -4.86 4.49 -2.01
CA GLY A 87 -5.09 3.83 -3.31
C GLY A 87 -5.68 2.43 -3.14
N ARG A 88 -5.01 1.57 -2.35
CA ARG A 88 -5.48 0.21 -2.05
C ARG A 88 -6.88 0.23 -1.41
N ARG A 89 -7.11 1.15 -0.46
CA ARG A 89 -8.43 1.32 0.19
C ARG A 89 -9.53 1.76 -0.76
N ALA A 90 -9.25 2.70 -1.68
CA ALA A 90 -10.22 3.11 -2.69
C ALA A 90 -10.54 2.00 -3.71
N ALA A 91 -9.55 1.19 -4.10
CA ALA A 91 -9.71 0.09 -5.05
C ALA A 91 -10.65 -1.02 -4.55
N VAL A 92 -10.85 -1.12 -3.23
CA VAL A 92 -11.74 -2.11 -2.59
C VAL A 92 -12.94 -1.44 -1.89
N GLU A 93 -13.27 -0.22 -2.32
CA GLU A 93 -14.39 0.62 -1.85
C GLU A 93 -14.41 0.90 -0.33
N SER A 94 -13.30 0.63 0.37
CA SER A 94 -13.13 0.79 1.82
C SER A 94 -12.57 2.17 2.17
N ALA A 95 -13.34 3.22 1.91
CA ALA A 95 -12.98 4.60 2.23
C ALA A 95 -12.59 4.78 3.73
N LEU A 96 -11.85 5.84 4.05
CA LEU A 96 -11.60 6.16 5.46
C LEU A 96 -12.89 6.54 6.17
N SER A 97 -13.08 6.02 7.38
CA SER A 97 -14.12 6.51 8.28
C SER A 97 -13.86 7.97 8.67
N ALA A 98 -14.89 8.66 9.18
CA ALA A 98 -14.74 10.03 9.68
C ALA A 98 -13.65 10.15 10.77
N GLY A 99 -13.58 9.20 11.69
CA GLY A 99 -12.56 9.17 12.75
C GLY A 99 -11.14 8.91 12.24
N GLU A 100 -10.97 8.06 11.22
CA GLU A 100 -9.69 7.86 10.53
C GLU A 100 -9.26 9.12 9.77
N THR A 101 -10.23 9.80 9.14
CA THR A 101 -10.01 11.08 8.45
C THR A 101 -9.56 12.16 9.44
N VAL A 102 -10.17 12.26 10.62
CA VAL A 102 -9.75 13.17 11.70
C VAL A 102 -8.31 12.89 12.13
N THR A 103 -7.94 11.62 12.36
CA THR A 103 -6.57 11.22 12.72
C THR A 103 -5.56 11.60 11.65
N LEU A 104 -5.85 11.29 10.39
CA LEU A 104 -4.95 11.60 9.27
C LEU A 104 -4.78 13.11 9.12
N VAL A 105 -5.88 13.87 9.05
CA VAL A 105 -5.84 15.33 8.84
C VAL A 105 -5.19 16.05 10.02
N GLY A 106 -5.46 15.64 11.26
CA GLY A 106 -4.76 16.15 12.44
C GLY A 106 -3.25 15.92 12.36
N SER A 107 -2.83 14.71 11.98
CA SER A 107 -1.42 14.38 11.79
C SER A 107 -0.75 15.21 10.68
N LEU A 108 -1.45 15.43 9.56
CA LEU A 108 -0.98 16.30 8.47
C LEU A 108 -0.76 17.75 8.97
N LEU A 109 -1.69 18.30 9.74
CA LEU A 109 -1.59 19.65 10.29
C LEU A 109 -0.47 19.76 11.34
N ARG A 110 -0.29 18.74 12.18
CA ARG A 110 0.79 18.69 13.17
C ARG A 110 2.17 18.63 12.52
N GLY A 111 2.37 17.78 11.50
CA GLY A 111 3.65 17.74 10.77
C GLY A 111 3.97 19.08 10.07
N ILE A 112 2.96 19.78 9.54
CA ILE A 112 3.15 21.16 9.03
C ILE A 112 3.60 22.12 10.15
N VAL A 113 3.15 21.96 11.39
CA VAL A 113 3.59 22.80 12.53
C VAL A 113 4.99 22.42 13.00
N GLU A 114 5.29 21.12 13.13
CA GLU A 114 6.58 20.57 13.57
C GLU A 114 7.75 20.94 12.66
N ILE A 115 7.52 21.10 11.34
CA ILE A 115 8.55 21.58 10.40
C ILE A 115 9.04 23.00 10.76
N GLY A 116 8.22 23.82 11.44
CA GLY A 116 8.54 25.22 11.74
C GLY A 116 8.76 26.04 10.46
N ASP A 117 9.36 27.24 10.54
CA ASP A 117 9.51 28.13 9.37
C ASP A 117 10.51 27.63 8.28
N ARG A 118 10.81 26.32 8.23
CA ARG A 118 11.66 25.63 7.26
C ARG A 118 10.86 25.17 6.04
N SER A 119 11.51 25.11 4.88
CA SER A 119 10.97 24.41 3.70
C SER A 119 11.55 23.00 3.64
N LEU A 120 10.70 21.97 3.66
CA LEU A 120 11.13 20.59 3.68
C LEU A 120 10.36 19.77 2.63
N THR A 121 11.09 19.01 1.82
CA THR A 121 10.57 18.10 0.79
C THR A 121 10.62 16.65 1.26
N GLY A 122 9.75 15.82 0.69
CA GLY A 122 9.60 14.43 1.10
C GLY A 122 8.23 13.88 0.74
N GLN A 123 7.83 12.83 1.45
CA GLN A 123 6.59 12.09 1.22
C GLN A 123 5.90 11.78 2.56
N TRP A 124 4.59 11.54 2.53
CA TRP A 124 3.86 11.11 3.72
C TRP A 124 3.78 9.59 3.80
N TRP A 125 4.12 9.04 4.95
CA TRP A 125 4.13 7.60 5.22
C TRP A 125 3.33 7.28 6.48
N LEU A 126 2.85 6.04 6.57
CA LEU A 126 2.45 5.41 7.81
C LEU A 126 3.66 4.66 8.39
N THR A 127 3.85 4.80 9.69
CA THR A 127 4.74 3.95 10.47
C THR A 127 4.16 2.54 10.67
N ASP A 128 4.93 1.65 11.28
CA ASP A 128 4.46 0.36 11.80
C ASP A 128 3.22 0.49 12.69
N GLU A 129 3.23 1.44 13.63
CA GLU A 129 2.10 1.84 14.49
C GLU A 129 0.92 2.53 13.73
N ALA A 130 0.94 2.56 12.40
CA ALA A 130 -0.04 3.25 11.54
C ALA A 130 -0.15 4.78 11.77
N ARG A 131 0.82 5.40 12.46
CA ARG A 131 0.89 6.86 12.64
C ARG A 131 1.35 7.53 11.33
N PRO A 132 0.63 8.55 10.81
CA PRO A 132 1.08 9.39 9.71
C PRO A 132 2.28 10.26 10.09
N VAL A 133 3.34 10.19 9.30
CA VAL A 133 4.61 10.91 9.46
C VAL A 133 5.09 11.41 8.11
N PHE A 134 5.51 12.66 8.03
CA PHE A 134 6.20 13.20 6.85
C PHE A 134 7.66 12.79 6.89
N ALA A 135 8.11 11.99 5.93
CA ALA A 135 9.48 11.52 5.81
C ALA A 135 10.29 12.48 4.91
N PRO A 136 11.27 13.23 5.44
CA PRO A 136 12.09 14.12 4.63
C PRO A 136 12.97 13.34 3.64
N GLY A 137 13.06 13.84 2.41
CA GLY A 137 13.79 13.20 1.32
C GLY A 137 13.33 13.68 -0.06
N GLU A 138 13.36 12.77 -1.03
CA GLU A 138 12.80 13.00 -2.36
C GLU A 138 11.27 13.15 -2.30
N GLY A 139 10.73 14.07 -3.09
CA GLY A 139 9.30 14.35 -3.16
C GLY A 139 9.00 15.84 -3.19
N VAL A 140 7.86 16.22 -2.63
CA VAL A 140 7.32 17.60 -2.71
C VAL A 140 7.29 18.26 -1.33
N ALA A 141 7.07 19.57 -1.28
CA ALA A 141 6.94 20.30 -0.02
C ALA A 141 5.81 19.73 0.86
N CYS A 142 6.06 19.57 2.16
CA CYS A 142 5.09 19.00 3.12
C CYS A 142 3.70 19.64 3.06
N THR A 143 3.63 20.98 3.00
CA THR A 143 2.35 21.70 2.88
C THR A 143 1.62 21.40 1.57
N ALA A 144 2.34 21.18 0.48
CA ALA A 144 1.75 20.85 -0.81
C ALA A 144 1.19 19.42 -0.85
N SER A 145 1.94 18.44 -0.35
CA SER A 145 1.46 17.04 -0.25
C SER A 145 0.31 16.90 0.75
N ALA A 146 0.38 17.57 1.91
CA ALA A 146 -0.73 17.58 2.87
C ALA A 146 -2.01 18.18 2.28
N VAL A 147 -1.93 19.31 1.55
CA VAL A 147 -3.07 19.88 0.83
C VAL A 147 -3.63 18.91 -0.22
N ALA A 148 -2.77 18.23 -0.99
CA ALA A 148 -3.20 17.25 -1.98
C ALA A 148 -3.90 16.03 -1.34
N LEU A 149 -3.38 15.53 -0.21
CA LEU A 149 -4.02 14.45 0.56
C LEU A 149 -5.37 14.88 1.12
N ILE A 150 -5.49 16.10 1.68
CA ILE A 150 -6.76 16.63 2.17
C ILE A 150 -7.78 16.77 1.03
N ALA A 151 -7.36 17.28 -0.14
CA ALA A 151 -8.23 17.37 -1.31
C ALA A 151 -8.76 16.00 -1.74
N ARG A 152 -7.90 14.98 -1.80
CA ARG A 152 -8.27 13.59 -2.11
C ARG A 152 -9.25 13.00 -1.08
N LEU A 153 -9.06 13.28 0.21
CA LEU A 153 -10.00 12.85 1.26
C LEU A 153 -11.39 13.47 1.09
N ARG A 154 -11.48 14.70 0.57
CA ARG A 154 -12.77 15.36 0.30
C ARG A 154 -13.53 14.73 -0.85
N GLU A 155 -12.86 14.17 -1.86
CA GLU A 155 -13.52 13.48 -2.97
C GLU A 155 -14.28 12.23 -2.49
N GLY A 156 -13.71 11.51 -1.52
CA GLY A 156 -14.31 10.33 -0.90
C GLY A 156 -15.13 10.56 0.37
N CYS A 157 -15.33 11.81 0.81
CA CYS A 157 -15.98 12.12 2.10
C CYS A 157 -17.50 12.34 1.95
N PRO A 158 -18.37 11.39 2.37
CA PRO A 158 -19.83 11.53 2.27
C PRO A 158 -20.42 12.52 3.28
N ASP A 159 -19.75 12.73 4.41
CA ASP A 159 -20.19 13.69 5.44
C ASP A 159 -20.00 15.13 4.95
N ARG A 160 -21.09 15.89 4.88
CA ARG A 160 -21.11 17.27 4.37
C ARG A 160 -20.50 18.29 5.34
N ALA A 161 -20.57 18.05 6.64
CA ALA A 161 -19.99 18.93 7.65
C ALA A 161 -18.46 18.76 7.67
N LEU A 162 -17.99 17.51 7.68
CA LEU A 162 -16.57 17.19 7.55
C LEU A 162 -16.00 17.67 6.21
N ASN A 163 -16.66 17.40 5.08
CA ASN A 163 -16.19 17.86 3.77
C ASN A 163 -16.04 19.40 3.69
N ARG A 164 -16.96 20.14 4.32
CA ARG A 164 -16.89 21.61 4.42
C ARG A 164 -15.68 22.05 5.24
N LEU A 165 -15.47 21.46 6.42
CA LEU A 165 -14.32 21.78 7.28
C LEU A 165 -12.99 21.46 6.56
N LEU A 166 -12.89 20.28 5.96
CA LEU A 166 -11.74 19.87 5.14
C LEU A 166 -11.47 20.86 4.00
N GLY A 167 -12.50 21.44 3.37
CA GLY A 167 -12.35 22.45 2.31
C GLY A 167 -11.85 23.81 2.82
N GLU A 168 -12.20 24.20 4.05
CA GLU A 168 -11.57 25.35 4.71
C GLU A 168 -10.10 25.08 5.01
N ILE A 169 -9.81 23.90 5.60
CA ILE A 169 -8.45 23.47 5.95
C ILE A 169 -7.58 23.42 4.69
N GLU A 170 -8.01 22.73 3.62
CA GLU A 170 -7.30 22.65 2.33
C GLU A 170 -6.93 24.04 1.79
N THR A 171 -7.90 24.97 1.79
CA THR A 171 -7.71 26.33 1.27
C THR A 171 -6.67 27.12 2.09
N ALA A 172 -6.60 26.87 3.39
CA ALA A 172 -5.74 27.61 4.32
C ALA A 172 -4.38 26.92 4.58
N ALA A 173 -4.28 25.59 4.43
CA ALA A 173 -3.09 24.80 4.74
C ALA A 173 -1.92 25.05 3.76
N GLY A 174 -2.19 25.65 2.61
CA GLY A 174 -1.16 26.19 1.71
C GLY A 174 -0.34 27.35 2.30
N ASP A 175 -0.77 27.97 3.41
CA ASP A 175 0.04 28.91 4.21
C ASP A 175 0.28 28.31 5.60
N GLN A 176 1.50 27.85 5.84
CA GLN A 176 1.94 27.29 7.12
C GLN A 176 1.67 28.24 8.32
N ARG A 177 1.77 29.56 8.11
CA ARG A 177 1.48 30.54 9.17
C ARG A 177 0.00 30.56 9.52
N MET A 178 -0.89 30.23 8.58
CA MET A 178 -2.32 30.04 8.86
C MET A 178 -2.56 28.75 9.64
N VAL A 179 -1.89 27.66 9.28
CA VAL A 179 -1.95 26.38 10.02
C VAL A 179 -1.54 26.59 11.48
N ARG A 180 -0.34 27.14 11.72
CA ARG A 180 0.16 27.40 13.09
C ARG A 180 -0.77 28.27 13.93
N ARG A 181 -1.56 29.16 13.32
CA ARG A 181 -2.55 30.01 14.00
C ARG A 181 -3.94 29.40 14.15
N SER A 182 -4.22 28.29 13.46
CA SER A 182 -5.56 27.70 13.35
C SER A 182 -5.64 26.25 13.82
N ILE A 183 -4.50 25.58 14.03
CA ILE A 183 -4.43 24.14 14.34
C ILE A 183 -5.31 23.75 15.54
N GLU A 184 -5.20 24.43 16.68
CA GLU A 184 -6.02 24.12 17.85
C GLU A 184 -7.53 24.26 17.59
N ARG A 185 -7.92 25.20 16.73
CA ARG A 185 -9.33 25.39 16.35
C ARG A 185 -9.78 24.24 15.46
N TRP A 186 -9.02 23.94 14.40
CA TRP A 186 -9.37 22.87 13.48
C TRP A 186 -9.32 21.50 14.12
N GLU A 187 -8.38 21.23 15.03
CA GLU A 187 -8.37 19.97 15.79
C GLU A 187 -9.63 19.82 16.64
N ARG A 188 -10.06 20.87 17.36
CA ARG A 188 -11.34 20.86 18.08
C ARG A 188 -12.51 20.62 17.14
N GLU A 189 -12.66 21.43 16.09
CA GLU A 189 -13.73 21.31 15.09
C GLU A 189 -13.75 19.92 14.41
N LEU A 190 -12.59 19.31 14.16
CA LEU A 190 -12.47 17.93 13.66
C LEU A 190 -12.97 16.91 14.70
N THR A 191 -12.53 17.03 15.95
CA THR A 191 -12.94 16.10 17.04
C THR A 191 -14.41 16.24 17.45
N GLU A 192 -15.01 17.43 17.26
CA GLU A 192 -16.45 17.66 17.45
C GLU A 192 -17.30 16.94 16.38
N LEU A 193 -16.75 16.73 15.18
CA LEU A 193 -17.43 16.01 14.10
C LEU A 193 -17.24 14.49 14.20
N ALA A 194 -16.06 14.02 14.58
CA ALA A 194 -15.80 12.60 14.83
C ALA A 194 -14.67 12.36 15.83
N ALA A 195 -14.85 11.38 16.71
CA ALA A 195 -13.78 10.90 17.58
C ALA A 195 -12.61 10.33 16.73
N PRO A 196 -11.34 10.69 17.01
CA PRO A 196 -10.18 10.13 16.33
C PRO A 196 -10.16 8.60 16.41
N ARG A 197 -9.81 7.94 15.29
CA ARG A 197 -9.62 6.48 15.22
C ARG A 197 -8.28 6.14 14.59
N ALA A 198 -7.64 5.07 15.05
CA ALA A 198 -6.42 4.55 14.44
C ALA A 198 -6.67 4.18 12.97
N LEU A 199 -5.67 4.40 12.12
CA LEU A 199 -5.74 4.05 10.69
C LEU A 199 -5.58 2.53 10.54
N VAL A 200 -6.62 1.86 10.05
CA VAL A 200 -6.55 0.41 9.83
C VAL A 200 -5.77 0.14 8.54
N ARG A 201 -4.54 -0.38 8.67
CA ARG A 201 -3.65 -0.77 7.57
C ARG A 201 -4.10 -2.07 6.89
N GLU A 202 -4.58 -3.02 7.68
CA GLU A 202 -5.12 -4.29 7.23
C GLU A 202 -6.52 -4.12 6.65
N VAL A 203 -6.60 -3.94 5.34
CA VAL A 203 -7.87 -4.08 4.63
C VAL A 203 -7.88 -5.46 3.98
N PHE A 204 -8.47 -6.40 4.70
CA PHE A 204 -8.81 -7.74 4.21
C PHE A 204 -9.89 -7.63 3.14
N ALA A 205 -9.48 -7.28 1.93
CA ALA A 205 -10.31 -7.48 0.76
C ALA A 205 -10.39 -9.01 0.51
N PRO A 206 -11.58 -9.58 0.28
CA PRO A 206 -11.68 -10.89 -0.32
C PRO A 206 -11.17 -10.76 -1.77
N GLU A 207 -9.88 -11.04 -1.96
CA GLU A 207 -9.26 -11.02 -3.27
C GLU A 207 -9.93 -12.08 -4.14
N ARG A 208 -10.76 -11.63 -5.09
CA ARG A 208 -11.39 -12.52 -6.06
C ARG A 208 -10.35 -12.98 -7.06
N VAL A 209 -9.61 -14.04 -6.70
CA VAL A 209 -8.67 -14.74 -7.57
C VAL A 209 -9.42 -15.48 -8.69
N VAL A 210 -9.88 -14.70 -9.67
CA VAL A 210 -10.42 -15.16 -10.97
C VAL A 210 -9.73 -14.40 -12.12
N ALA A 211 -8.65 -13.67 -11.82
CA ALA A 211 -7.87 -12.88 -12.77
C ALA A 211 -6.35 -12.92 -12.51
N ILE A 212 -5.87 -13.98 -11.82
CA ILE A 212 -4.46 -14.37 -11.89
C ILE A 212 -4.37 -15.51 -12.91
N ASP A 213 -4.36 -15.15 -14.19
CA ASP A 213 -3.89 -16.07 -15.21
C ASP A 213 -2.44 -16.46 -14.88
N ALA A 214 -2.17 -17.76 -14.83
CA ALA A 214 -0.89 -18.29 -14.39
C ALA A 214 0.26 -17.72 -15.23
N HIS A 215 1.33 -17.29 -14.56
CA HIS A 215 2.56 -16.80 -15.20
C HIS A 215 3.22 -17.89 -16.07
N ALA A 216 2.84 -17.93 -17.34
CA ALA A 216 3.55 -18.62 -18.41
C ALA A 216 3.44 -17.80 -19.70
N VAL A 217 4.59 -17.38 -20.23
CA VAL A 217 4.77 -16.76 -21.56
C VAL A 217 4.12 -15.37 -21.74
N ARG A 218 4.78 -14.31 -21.21
CA ARG A 218 4.65 -12.95 -21.79
C ARG A 218 5.84 -11.99 -21.65
N LEU A 219 7.05 -12.53 -21.41
CA LEU A 219 8.27 -11.74 -21.13
C LEU A 219 8.84 -10.91 -22.31
N ASP A 220 8.22 -10.93 -23.48
CA ASP A 220 8.69 -10.21 -24.69
C ASP A 220 7.84 -8.98 -25.07
N GLN A 221 6.72 -8.70 -24.38
CA GLN A 221 5.82 -7.57 -24.73
C GLN A 221 5.85 -6.40 -23.74
N ASP A 222 6.35 -6.61 -22.52
CA ASP A 222 6.44 -5.55 -21.50
C ASP A 222 7.85 -4.91 -21.40
N ALA A 223 8.85 -5.47 -22.07
CA ALA A 223 10.20 -4.90 -22.15
C ALA A 223 10.20 -3.51 -22.83
N ASP A 224 9.40 -3.34 -23.88
CA ASP A 224 9.23 -2.05 -24.58
C ASP A 224 8.47 -0.99 -23.75
N LEU A 225 7.68 -1.41 -22.75
CA LEU A 225 6.97 -0.50 -21.84
C LEU A 225 7.86 -0.02 -20.67
N LEU A 226 8.88 -0.79 -20.30
CA LEU A 226 9.86 -0.44 -19.26
C LEU A 226 11.09 0.31 -19.81
N ALA A 227 11.25 0.41 -21.13
CA ALA A 227 12.32 1.16 -21.80
C ALA A 227 11.96 2.64 -22.09
N ALA A 228 10.83 3.14 -21.59
CA ALA A 228 10.38 4.52 -21.78
C ALA A 228 11.04 5.51 -20.79
N GLU A 229 12.33 5.78 -20.99
CA GLU A 229 12.99 6.98 -20.46
C GLU A 229 12.12 8.23 -20.75
N PRO A 230 11.72 9.05 -19.76
CA PRO A 230 10.82 10.17 -20.00
C PRO A 230 11.50 11.23 -20.87
N GLY A 231 11.16 11.17 -22.16
CA GLY A 231 11.68 12.07 -23.19
C GLY A 231 11.50 13.54 -22.82
N ALA A 232 12.36 14.41 -23.37
CA ALA A 232 12.44 15.81 -22.97
C ALA A 232 11.12 16.60 -23.02
N LEU A 233 10.13 16.15 -23.81
CA LEU A 233 8.77 16.69 -23.86
C LEU A 233 7.96 16.47 -22.57
N GLY A 234 8.07 15.31 -21.90
CA GLY A 234 7.37 15.06 -20.62
C GLY A 234 7.82 16.04 -19.54
N ARG A 235 9.15 16.22 -19.41
CA ARG A 235 9.77 17.20 -18.50
C ARG A 235 9.40 18.67 -18.81
N VAL A 236 8.92 18.97 -20.03
CA VAL A 236 8.37 20.29 -20.40
C VAL A 236 6.89 20.37 -20.05
N GLN A 237 6.13 19.29 -20.21
CA GLN A 237 4.72 19.21 -19.83
C GLN A 237 4.51 19.37 -18.32
N ASP A 238 5.33 18.71 -17.49
CA ASP A 238 5.28 18.84 -16.03
C ASP A 238 5.58 20.28 -15.59
N ARG A 239 6.62 20.91 -16.16
CA ARG A 239 6.96 22.32 -15.90
C ARG A 239 5.89 23.30 -16.37
N LEU A 240 5.14 22.98 -17.44
CA LEU A 240 4.00 23.78 -17.89
C LEU A 240 2.80 23.66 -16.94
N ILE A 241 2.59 22.48 -16.34
CA ILE A 241 1.57 22.25 -15.31
C ILE A 241 1.92 23.03 -14.04
N GLU A 242 3.17 22.97 -13.56
CA GLU A 242 3.65 23.78 -12.43
C GLU A 242 3.51 25.28 -12.69
N ALA A 243 3.95 25.76 -13.85
CA ALA A 243 3.83 27.18 -14.22
C ALA A 243 2.37 27.64 -14.32
N GLY A 244 1.45 26.78 -14.78
CA GLY A 244 0.02 27.05 -14.82
C GLY A 244 -0.60 27.20 -13.42
N GLN A 245 -0.18 26.37 -12.47
CA GLN A 245 -0.64 26.46 -11.07
C GLN A 245 -0.15 27.75 -10.39
N ASP A 246 1.09 28.17 -10.65
CA ASP A 246 1.64 29.40 -10.05
C ASP A 246 1.00 30.67 -10.66
N MET A 247 0.71 30.67 -11.97
CA MET A 247 -0.10 31.71 -12.63
C MET A 247 -1.52 31.80 -12.02
N ALA A 248 -2.17 30.65 -11.78
CA ALA A 248 -3.49 30.62 -11.16
C ALA A 248 -3.50 31.20 -9.72
N ARG A 249 -2.44 30.96 -8.94
CA ARG A 249 -2.26 31.55 -7.59
C ARG A 249 -2.10 33.08 -7.66
N ARG A 250 -1.35 33.60 -8.63
CA ARG A 250 -1.16 35.04 -8.86
C ARG A 250 -2.46 35.74 -9.31
N LEU A 251 -3.25 35.11 -10.17
CA LEU A 251 -4.57 35.62 -10.59
C LEU A 251 -5.60 35.64 -9.44
N ARG A 252 -5.66 34.56 -8.63
CA ARG A 252 -6.59 34.47 -7.48
C ARG A 252 -6.26 35.50 -6.39
N THR A 253 -4.99 35.82 -6.16
CA THR A 253 -4.57 36.84 -5.20
C THR A 253 -4.80 38.27 -5.71
N GLY A 254 -4.63 38.54 -7.01
CA GLY A 254 -5.01 39.82 -7.62
C GLY A 254 -6.51 40.11 -7.49
N LEU A 255 -7.36 39.17 -7.88
CA LEU A 255 -8.83 39.31 -7.85
C LEU A 255 -9.43 39.52 -6.45
N ARG A 256 -8.74 39.10 -5.38
CA ARG A 256 -9.15 39.39 -3.99
C ARG A 256 -8.74 40.78 -3.50
N ARG A 257 -7.78 41.46 -4.14
CA ARG A 257 -7.32 42.79 -3.73
C ARG A 257 -8.26 43.90 -4.22
N ASP A 258 -8.72 43.80 -5.47
CA ASP A 258 -9.64 44.79 -6.06
C ASP A 258 -11.05 44.77 -5.43
N ARG A 259 -11.52 43.60 -4.96
CA ARG A 259 -12.84 43.48 -4.30
C ARG A 259 -12.94 44.15 -2.92
N ARG A 260 -11.84 44.62 -2.32
CA ARG A 260 -11.86 45.41 -1.06
C ARG A 260 -11.75 46.92 -1.28
N ALA A 261 -11.63 47.40 -2.52
CA ALA A 261 -11.50 48.83 -2.82
C ALA A 261 -12.82 49.55 -3.14
N VAL A 262 -13.95 48.82 -3.26
CA VAL A 262 -15.23 49.37 -3.78
C VAL A 262 -16.36 49.36 -2.74
N VAL A 263 -16.06 49.70 -1.47
CA VAL A 263 -17.07 50.16 -0.50
C VAL A 263 -16.49 51.26 0.40
N ARG A 264 -16.42 52.49 -0.12
CA ARG A 264 -16.41 53.70 0.73
C ARG A 264 -16.98 54.89 -0.05
N SER A 265 -18.24 55.19 0.21
CA SER A 265 -18.97 56.30 -0.40
C SER A 265 -18.70 57.63 0.33
N GLY A 266 -18.67 58.72 -0.44
CA GLY A 266 -19.20 60.01 0.00
C GLY A 266 -18.28 60.95 0.79
N ARG A 267 -17.49 61.76 0.08
CA ARG A 267 -17.28 63.18 0.41
C ARG A 267 -16.86 63.96 -0.84
N PRO A 268 -17.52 65.08 -1.20
CA PRO A 268 -17.21 65.84 -2.42
C PRO A 268 -16.13 66.91 -2.16
N GLY A 269 -15.15 67.00 -3.06
CA GLY A 269 -14.15 68.07 -3.05
C GLY A 269 -12.89 67.71 -3.85
N GLU A 270 -12.53 68.58 -4.80
CA GLU A 270 -11.23 68.72 -5.47
C GLU A 270 -10.85 67.72 -6.61
N PRO A 271 -9.98 68.15 -7.57
CA PRO A 271 -10.13 67.77 -8.98
C PRO A 271 -9.20 66.64 -9.49
N ALA A 272 -9.49 66.21 -10.72
CA ALA A 272 -8.98 64.99 -11.34
C ALA A 272 -7.46 64.93 -11.56
N ALA A 273 -6.84 63.83 -11.12
CA ALA A 273 -5.50 63.40 -11.52
C ALA A 273 -5.56 62.29 -12.58
N ARG A 274 -4.62 62.33 -13.53
CA ARG A 274 -4.60 61.59 -14.81
C ARG A 274 -4.61 60.06 -14.65
N ALA A 275 -5.40 59.38 -15.48
CA ALA A 275 -5.38 57.92 -15.62
C ALA A 275 -4.24 57.42 -16.53
N PRO A 276 -3.43 56.43 -16.12
CA PRO A 276 -2.39 55.84 -16.97
C PRO A 276 -2.93 54.74 -17.91
N ARG A 277 -2.42 54.73 -19.15
CA ARG A 277 -2.87 53.90 -20.28
C ARG A 277 -2.34 52.45 -20.22
N GLY A 278 -2.78 51.66 -19.25
CA GLY A 278 -2.26 50.30 -19.00
C GLY A 278 -3.12 49.10 -19.47
N ARG A 279 -4.37 49.31 -19.91
CA ARG A 279 -5.36 48.21 -20.05
C ARG A 279 -5.44 47.51 -21.43
N MET A 280 -4.63 47.89 -22.40
CA MET A 280 -4.83 47.48 -23.80
C MET A 280 -4.03 46.24 -24.28
N LEU A 281 -3.18 45.65 -23.42
CA LEU A 281 -2.35 44.48 -23.76
C LEU A 281 -2.93 43.13 -23.29
N ILE A 282 -4.01 43.12 -22.50
CA ILE A 282 -4.56 41.88 -21.89
C ILE A 282 -5.45 41.10 -22.87
N VAL A 283 -5.99 41.74 -23.91
CA VAL A 283 -6.97 41.12 -24.83
C VAL A 283 -6.30 40.31 -25.96
N GLY A 284 -5.02 40.57 -26.28
CA GLY A 284 -4.32 39.89 -27.38
C GLY A 284 -3.81 38.47 -27.06
N GLY A 285 -3.53 38.16 -25.79
CA GLY A 285 -2.88 36.90 -25.40
C GLY A 285 -3.81 35.68 -25.36
N ALA A 286 -5.12 35.87 -25.21
CA ALA A 286 -6.06 34.78 -24.96
C ALA A 286 -6.39 33.93 -26.19
N ALA A 287 -6.28 34.48 -27.40
CA ALA A 287 -6.65 33.78 -28.64
C ALA A 287 -5.61 32.76 -29.10
N ALA A 288 -4.31 33.01 -28.87
CA ALA A 288 -3.24 32.12 -29.33
C ALA A 288 -3.15 30.80 -28.54
N ALA A 289 -3.49 30.82 -27.25
CA ALA A 289 -3.45 29.63 -26.40
C ALA A 289 -4.53 28.59 -26.76
N LEU A 290 -5.72 29.03 -27.16
CA LEU A 290 -6.83 28.13 -27.54
C LEU A 290 -6.55 27.33 -28.83
N VAL A 291 -5.81 27.92 -29.78
CA VAL A 291 -5.43 27.23 -31.04
C VAL A 291 -4.43 26.11 -30.78
N LEU A 292 -3.47 26.31 -29.87
CA LEU A 292 -2.47 25.29 -29.53
C LEU A 292 -3.05 24.11 -28.74
N VAL A 293 -4.02 24.34 -27.86
CA VAL A 293 -4.72 23.26 -27.13
C VAL A 293 -5.64 22.45 -28.06
N GLY A 294 -6.31 23.10 -29.02
CA GLY A 294 -7.16 22.40 -29.99
C GLY A 294 -6.39 21.56 -31.01
N GLY A 295 -5.20 22.03 -31.43
CA GLY A 295 -4.42 21.38 -32.49
C GLY A 295 -3.72 20.07 -32.10
N LEU A 296 -3.35 19.89 -30.81
CA LEU A 296 -2.73 18.64 -30.33
C LEU A 296 -3.74 17.55 -29.93
N MET A 297 -5.04 17.85 -29.95
CA MET A 297 -6.09 16.94 -29.47
C MET A 297 -6.82 16.22 -30.63
N TRP A 298 -6.15 16.00 -31.76
CA TRP A 298 -6.71 15.29 -32.92
C TRP A 298 -5.99 13.95 -33.17
N PRO A 299 -6.64 12.80 -32.99
CA PRO A 299 -6.00 11.50 -33.19
C PRO A 299 -5.92 11.12 -34.67
N THR A 300 -4.73 10.75 -35.13
CA THR A 300 -4.52 10.07 -36.42
C THR A 300 -4.77 8.57 -36.26
N GLY A 301 -5.65 8.01 -37.10
CA GLY A 301 -6.01 6.58 -37.06
C GLY A 301 -4.84 5.66 -37.43
N LYS A 302 -4.90 4.42 -36.94
CA LYS A 302 -4.00 3.33 -37.33
C LYS A 302 -4.38 2.82 -38.73
N GLU A 303 -3.37 2.53 -39.55
CA GLU A 303 -3.53 1.67 -40.72
C GLU A 303 -3.06 0.25 -40.37
N ASP A 304 -3.86 -0.75 -40.73
CA ASP A 304 -3.49 -2.16 -40.57
C ASP A 304 -2.44 -2.56 -41.61
N SER A 305 -1.50 -3.43 -41.22
CA SER A 305 -0.68 -4.16 -42.17
C SER A 305 -0.42 -5.59 -41.70
N ALA A 306 -0.98 -6.54 -42.44
CA ALA A 306 -0.76 -7.96 -42.22
C ALA A 306 0.46 -8.42 -43.03
N ALA A 307 1.35 -9.19 -42.40
CA ALA A 307 2.36 -9.98 -43.10
C ALA A 307 2.41 -11.38 -42.49
N THR A 308 2.01 -12.36 -43.30
CA THR A 308 2.04 -13.79 -42.98
C THR A 308 3.45 -14.32 -43.22
N GLU A 309 3.96 -15.21 -42.36
CA GLU A 309 4.87 -16.25 -42.85
C GLU A 309 4.66 -17.59 -42.11
N ARG A 310 4.79 -18.69 -42.85
CA ARG A 310 4.59 -20.08 -42.38
C ARG A 310 5.82 -20.92 -42.72
N VAL A 311 6.30 -21.71 -41.78
CA VAL A 311 6.95 -23.04 -41.98
C VAL A 311 6.59 -23.84 -40.71
N GLY A 312 6.03 -25.06 -40.75
CA GLY A 312 6.71 -26.34 -41.04
C GLY A 312 7.64 -26.72 -39.87
N GLU A 313 7.61 -27.89 -39.23
CA GLU A 313 7.22 -29.23 -39.68
C GLU A 313 6.92 -30.20 -38.49
N VAL A 314 6.05 -31.18 -38.78
CA VAL A 314 6.18 -32.63 -38.44
C VAL A 314 5.97 -33.17 -37.01
N MET A 315 5.02 -34.10 -36.95
CA MET A 315 4.66 -35.06 -35.90
C MET A 315 5.53 -36.35 -35.99
N PRO A 316 5.64 -37.20 -34.94
CA PRO A 316 4.55 -38.15 -34.66
C PRO A 316 4.35 -38.59 -33.19
N ALA A 317 3.21 -39.25 -32.98
CA ALA A 317 2.79 -39.82 -31.70
C ALA A 317 3.34 -41.25 -31.46
N VAL A 318 3.30 -41.68 -30.19
CA VAL A 318 3.27 -43.10 -29.80
C VAL A 318 2.21 -43.28 -28.71
N THR A 319 1.45 -44.38 -28.77
CA THR A 319 0.35 -44.72 -27.83
C THR A 319 0.53 -46.18 -27.33
N PRO A 320 -0.33 -46.74 -26.47
CA PRO A 320 -0.01 -47.13 -25.09
C PRO A 320 0.21 -48.65 -24.90
N THR A 321 0.55 -49.11 -23.68
CA THR A 321 0.36 -50.52 -23.26
C THR A 321 0.13 -50.68 -21.74
N ALA A 322 -1.03 -51.30 -21.43
CA ALA A 322 -1.55 -52.07 -20.27
C ALA A 322 -0.84 -52.19 -18.89
N ALA A 323 -1.72 -52.33 -17.88
CA ALA A 323 -1.49 -52.82 -16.50
C ALA A 323 -1.42 -54.38 -16.42
N PRO A 324 -1.34 -55.10 -15.26
CA PRO A 324 -2.17 -55.01 -14.04
C PRO A 324 -1.29 -54.95 -12.73
N ASP A 325 -1.65 -55.33 -11.48
CA ASP A 325 -2.80 -56.07 -10.90
C ASP A 325 -2.97 -55.89 -9.36
N ALA A 326 -4.12 -56.36 -8.84
CA ALA A 326 -4.46 -56.88 -7.49
C ALA A 326 -4.31 -56.04 -6.18
N ALA A 327 -5.41 -56.07 -5.39
CA ALA A 327 -5.56 -55.55 -4.01
C ALA A 327 -5.33 -56.67 -2.94
N PRO A 328 -5.60 -56.46 -1.62
CA PRO A 328 -6.97 -56.36 -1.10
C PRO A 328 -7.22 -55.35 0.04
N GLU A 329 -8.50 -55.12 0.32
CA GLU A 329 -9.06 -54.22 1.34
C GLU A 329 -8.89 -54.73 2.80
N ARG A 330 -9.10 -53.82 3.76
CA ARG A 330 -9.62 -54.16 5.09
C ARG A 330 -10.64 -53.12 5.54
N ASP A 331 -11.83 -53.60 5.88
CA ASP A 331 -12.90 -52.82 6.49
C ASP A 331 -12.54 -52.37 7.91
N VAL A 332 -13.00 -51.16 8.27
CA VAL A 332 -13.48 -50.84 9.61
C VAL A 332 -14.71 -49.95 9.46
N GLU A 333 -15.86 -50.40 9.94
CA GLU A 333 -17.10 -49.63 9.97
C GLU A 333 -17.06 -48.51 11.03
N THR A 334 -17.58 -47.35 10.63
CA THR A 334 -18.54 -46.50 11.39
C THR A 334 -18.35 -46.33 12.91
N SER A 335 -18.02 -45.11 13.34
CA SER A 335 -18.75 -44.48 14.46
C SER A 335 -18.67 -42.95 14.45
N GLU A 336 -19.85 -42.36 14.63
CA GLU A 336 -20.23 -41.01 15.11
C GLU A 336 -19.17 -39.91 15.33
N ALA A 337 -19.45 -38.72 14.78
CA ALA A 337 -18.82 -37.47 15.18
C ALA A 337 -19.26 -37.04 16.59
N PRO A 338 -18.36 -36.40 17.34
CA PRO A 338 -18.75 -35.16 18.03
C PRO A 338 -17.71 -34.03 17.89
N ASP A 339 -18.14 -32.80 18.16
CA ASP A 339 -17.28 -31.65 18.38
C ASP A 339 -16.14 -31.98 19.37
N ALA A 340 -14.90 -31.94 18.87
CA ALA A 340 -13.71 -31.99 19.69
C ALA A 340 -12.69 -30.97 19.14
N MET A 341 -12.19 -30.10 20.02
CA MET A 341 -10.97 -29.36 19.69
C MET A 341 -9.86 -30.38 19.45
N ILE A 342 -9.20 -30.30 18.30
CA ILE A 342 -8.16 -31.25 17.90
C ILE A 342 -6.89 -30.94 18.67
N ASP A 343 -6.81 -31.45 19.89
CA ASP A 343 -5.64 -31.33 20.76
C ASP A 343 -4.60 -32.39 20.36
N GLY A 344 -3.42 -31.92 19.94
CA GLY A 344 -2.41 -32.73 19.24
C GLY A 344 -1.37 -31.86 18.53
N SER A 345 -0.34 -32.51 17.97
CA SER A 345 0.73 -31.80 17.25
C SER A 345 0.20 -31.12 15.99
N ALA A 346 0.93 -30.13 15.46
CA ALA A 346 0.54 -29.43 14.24
C ALA A 346 0.27 -30.39 13.07
N GLU A 347 1.07 -31.45 12.94
CA GLU A 347 0.92 -32.51 11.93
C GLU A 347 -0.34 -33.35 12.15
N GLN A 348 -0.71 -33.64 13.39
CA GLN A 348 -1.94 -34.37 13.72
C GLN A 348 -3.18 -33.53 13.38
N ARG A 349 -3.15 -32.22 13.72
CA ARG A 349 -4.20 -31.26 13.35
C ARG A 349 -4.35 -31.14 11.83
N ALA A 350 -3.23 -31.03 11.12
CA ALA A 350 -3.19 -31.01 9.66
C ALA A 350 -3.72 -32.30 9.02
N ALA A 351 -3.35 -33.48 9.53
CA ALA A 351 -3.82 -34.76 9.00
C ALA A 351 -5.34 -34.94 9.14
N ALA A 352 -5.90 -34.52 10.29
CA ALA A 352 -7.34 -34.54 10.53
C ALA A 352 -8.06 -33.57 9.58
N LEU A 353 -7.60 -32.32 9.49
CA LEU A 353 -8.20 -31.32 8.59
C LEU A 353 -8.11 -31.73 7.12
N LEU A 354 -6.97 -32.25 6.66
CA LEU A 354 -6.80 -32.75 5.29
C LEU A 354 -7.77 -33.89 4.97
N THR A 355 -8.03 -34.78 5.94
CA THR A 355 -9.02 -35.85 5.80
C THR A 355 -10.43 -35.28 5.60
N THR A 356 -10.85 -34.33 6.45
CA THR A 356 -12.15 -33.65 6.35
C THR A 356 -12.31 -32.90 5.02
N VAL A 357 -11.28 -32.15 4.59
CA VAL A 357 -11.29 -31.42 3.31
C VAL A 357 -11.49 -32.39 2.13
N LEU A 358 -10.76 -33.50 2.10
CA LEU A 358 -10.89 -34.49 1.03
C LEU A 358 -12.22 -35.25 1.06
N GLU A 359 -12.89 -35.32 2.20
CA GLU A 359 -14.26 -35.83 2.29
C GLU A 359 -15.29 -34.83 1.80
N CYS A 360 -15.16 -33.54 2.13
CA CYS A 360 -15.98 -32.48 1.56
C CYS A 360 -15.90 -32.50 0.02
N GLY A 361 -14.69 -32.59 -0.54
CA GLY A 361 -14.47 -32.69 -1.98
C GLY A 361 -15.15 -33.91 -2.61
N ARG A 362 -15.05 -35.09 -1.97
CA ARG A 362 -15.78 -36.31 -2.38
C ARG A 362 -17.31 -36.17 -2.30
N ARG A 363 -17.82 -35.37 -1.38
CA ARG A 363 -19.26 -35.06 -1.23
C ARG A 363 -19.75 -33.91 -2.12
N GLY A 364 -18.85 -33.21 -2.82
CA GLY A 364 -19.17 -32.03 -3.63
C GLY A 364 -19.41 -30.75 -2.81
N ASP A 365 -19.01 -30.72 -1.53
CA ASP A 365 -19.05 -29.51 -0.71
C ASP A 365 -17.85 -28.61 -1.03
N ALA A 366 -18.09 -27.61 -1.88
CA ALA A 366 -17.11 -26.61 -2.30
C ALA A 366 -16.79 -25.55 -1.23
N VAL A 367 -17.50 -25.53 -0.09
CA VAL A 367 -17.27 -24.58 1.00
C VAL A 367 -16.48 -25.25 2.13
N CYS A 368 -16.93 -26.42 2.60
CA CYS A 368 -16.29 -27.20 3.67
C CYS A 368 -16.01 -26.36 4.94
N ALA A 369 -17.02 -25.65 5.44
CA ALA A 369 -16.92 -24.64 6.49
C ALA A 369 -16.40 -25.15 7.86
N ASP A 370 -16.34 -26.48 8.06
CA ASP A 370 -15.79 -27.10 9.27
C ASP A 370 -14.28 -27.36 9.19
N ALA A 371 -13.66 -27.24 8.01
CA ALA A 371 -12.23 -27.46 7.82
C ALA A 371 -11.51 -26.39 6.99
N ILE A 372 -12.23 -25.51 6.28
CA ILE A 372 -11.65 -24.44 5.45
C ILE A 372 -12.19 -23.08 5.90
N VAL A 373 -11.34 -22.05 5.87
CA VAL A 373 -11.73 -20.66 6.14
C VAL A 373 -12.77 -20.18 5.12
N ASP A 374 -13.78 -19.43 5.59
CA ASP A 374 -14.83 -18.82 4.77
C ASP A 374 -14.24 -18.12 3.54
N GLY A 375 -14.64 -18.56 2.35
CA GLY A 375 -14.20 -18.00 1.06
C GLY A 375 -12.99 -18.70 0.40
N ALA A 376 -12.23 -19.53 1.11
CA ALA A 376 -11.09 -20.28 0.54
C ALA A 376 -11.45 -21.66 -0.02
N GLY A 377 -12.65 -22.17 0.29
CA GLY A 377 -13.14 -23.53 -0.03
C GLY A 377 -12.79 -24.04 -1.43
N ALA A 378 -13.25 -23.37 -2.47
CA ALA A 378 -13.07 -23.82 -3.86
C ALA A 378 -11.60 -23.93 -4.29
N ALA A 379 -10.75 -22.95 -3.90
CA ALA A 379 -9.34 -22.93 -4.28
C ALA A 379 -8.54 -24.03 -3.55
N VAL A 380 -8.80 -24.22 -2.25
CA VAL A 380 -8.19 -25.30 -1.45
C VAL A 380 -8.60 -26.67 -1.99
N GLN A 381 -9.88 -26.86 -2.34
CA GLN A 381 -10.39 -28.09 -2.95
C GLN A 381 -9.74 -28.37 -4.33
N GLU A 382 -9.54 -27.35 -5.17
CA GLU A 382 -8.85 -27.48 -6.46
C GLU A 382 -7.37 -27.88 -6.30
N ARG A 383 -6.67 -27.26 -5.35
CA ARG A 383 -5.25 -27.53 -5.05
C ARG A 383 -5.03 -28.93 -4.46
N LEU A 384 -6.02 -29.43 -3.73
CA LEU A 384 -6.05 -30.79 -3.17
C LEU A 384 -6.81 -31.80 -4.05
N ALA A 385 -7.28 -31.41 -5.24
CA ALA A 385 -7.93 -32.34 -6.17
C ALA A 385 -6.94 -33.42 -6.63
N GLY A 386 -7.36 -34.69 -6.54
CA GLY A 386 -6.51 -35.84 -6.88
C GLY A 386 -5.40 -36.13 -5.86
N THR A 387 -5.45 -35.55 -4.66
CA THR A 387 -4.50 -35.81 -3.57
C THR A 387 -4.99 -36.89 -2.61
N GLU A 388 -4.07 -37.68 -2.06
CA GLU A 388 -4.37 -38.65 -1.00
C GLU A 388 -4.22 -38.01 0.38
N ALA A 389 -5.08 -38.39 1.33
CA ALA A 389 -5.02 -37.91 2.72
C ALA A 389 -3.75 -38.38 3.46
N LYS A 390 -3.20 -39.52 3.07
CA LYS A 390 -2.07 -40.17 3.75
C LYS A 390 -0.74 -39.73 3.14
N ARG A 391 -0.32 -38.51 3.46
CA ARG A 391 0.97 -37.93 3.05
C ARG A 391 1.92 -37.78 4.23
N THR A 392 3.21 -37.65 3.95
CA THR A 392 4.15 -37.09 4.93
C THR A 392 3.73 -35.66 5.23
N ILE A 393 3.58 -35.32 6.51
CA ILE A 393 3.32 -33.96 6.97
C ILE A 393 4.43 -33.59 7.95
N ALA A 394 5.07 -32.44 7.75
CA ALA A 394 6.07 -31.90 8.65
C ALA A 394 5.74 -30.43 8.94
N ALA A 395 5.71 -30.03 10.21
CA ALA A 395 5.69 -28.61 10.54
C ALA A 395 6.96 -27.93 10.03
N VAL A 396 6.79 -26.77 9.39
CA VAL A 396 7.90 -25.88 9.01
C VAL A 396 7.99 -24.74 10.01
N GLU A 397 6.86 -24.10 10.33
CA GLU A 397 6.74 -23.05 11.35
C GLU A 397 5.39 -23.19 12.09
N ASP A 398 5.35 -22.92 13.40
CA ASP A 398 4.12 -22.81 14.20
C ASP A 398 4.21 -21.53 15.04
N TYR A 399 3.32 -20.59 14.76
CA TYR A 399 3.21 -19.28 15.41
C TYR A 399 2.12 -19.23 16.49
N GLY A 400 1.52 -20.38 16.83
CA GLY A 400 0.48 -20.52 17.86
C GLY A 400 -0.95 -20.29 17.35
N ASP A 401 -1.18 -19.26 16.53
CA ASP A 401 -2.45 -19.01 15.83
C ASP A 401 -2.37 -19.22 14.30
N VAL A 402 -1.17 -19.40 13.75
CA VAL A 402 -0.90 -19.78 12.36
C VAL A 402 0.09 -20.93 12.33
N GLY A 403 -0.21 -21.98 11.56
CA GLY A 403 0.68 -23.12 11.35
C GLY A 403 1.01 -23.29 9.87
N VAL A 404 2.29 -23.44 9.54
CA VAL A 404 2.78 -23.65 8.18
C VAL A 404 3.43 -25.01 8.10
N LEU A 405 2.85 -25.91 7.30
CA LEU A 405 3.29 -27.30 7.19
C LEU A 405 3.64 -27.66 5.75
N ARG A 406 4.64 -28.51 5.57
CA ARG A 406 4.96 -29.13 4.29
C ARG A 406 4.23 -30.46 4.17
N LEU A 407 3.48 -30.60 3.08
CA LEU A 407 2.91 -31.85 2.60
C LEU A 407 3.88 -32.47 1.59
N GLY A 408 4.23 -33.73 1.80
CA GLY A 408 4.96 -34.52 0.81
C GLY A 408 4.14 -34.78 -0.46
N GLU A 409 4.84 -35.18 -1.51
CA GLU A 409 4.26 -35.53 -2.82
C GLU A 409 3.13 -36.58 -2.70
N SER A 410 2.10 -36.49 -3.54
CA SER A 410 1.24 -37.65 -3.84
C SER A 410 0.40 -37.43 -5.09
N GLY A 411 0.07 -38.54 -5.76
CA GLY A 411 -0.61 -38.51 -7.06
C GLY A 411 0.24 -37.78 -8.09
N GLN A 412 -0.34 -36.76 -8.72
CA GLN A 412 0.35 -35.88 -9.70
C GLN A 412 0.81 -34.54 -9.09
N ARG A 413 0.64 -34.34 -7.78
CA ARG A 413 1.11 -33.14 -7.06
C ARG A 413 2.47 -33.43 -6.41
N GLY A 414 3.44 -32.55 -6.64
CA GLY A 414 4.72 -32.54 -5.92
C GLY A 414 4.55 -32.11 -4.46
N GLU A 415 5.63 -31.66 -3.81
CA GLU A 415 5.52 -31.07 -2.47
C GLU A 415 4.60 -29.84 -2.47
N GLN A 416 3.79 -29.70 -1.42
CA GLN A 416 2.87 -28.58 -1.25
C GLN A 416 3.04 -27.98 0.15
N MET A 417 2.73 -26.71 0.31
CA MET A 417 2.66 -26.03 1.60
C MET A 417 1.20 -25.87 1.99
N LEU A 418 0.89 -26.24 3.24
CA LEU A 418 -0.42 -26.13 3.86
C LEU A 418 -0.36 -25.02 4.93
N VAL A 419 -1.27 -24.06 4.84
CA VAL A 419 -1.41 -22.98 5.83
C VAL A 419 -2.66 -23.22 6.66
N LEU A 420 -2.47 -23.36 7.96
CA LEU A 420 -3.54 -23.45 8.97
C LEU A 420 -3.65 -22.13 9.74
N VAL A 421 -4.86 -21.75 10.13
CA VAL A 421 -5.11 -20.61 11.03
C VAL A 421 -6.12 -20.98 12.11
N MET A 422 -5.96 -20.40 13.30
CA MET A 422 -6.93 -20.49 14.39
C MET A 422 -8.01 -19.43 14.20
N GLN A 423 -9.28 -19.84 14.12
CA GLN A 423 -10.44 -18.93 14.11
C GLN A 423 -11.54 -19.47 15.02
N LYS A 424 -12.04 -18.63 15.94
CA LYS A 424 -13.10 -18.99 16.90
C LYS A 424 -12.76 -20.29 17.65
N ASP A 425 -11.51 -20.39 18.12
CA ASP A 425 -10.94 -21.54 18.83
C ASP A 425 -10.95 -22.87 18.05
N ARG A 426 -11.02 -22.81 16.71
CA ARG A 426 -10.88 -23.96 15.79
C ARG A 426 -9.78 -23.72 14.77
N TRP A 427 -8.98 -24.74 14.47
CA TRP A 427 -8.03 -24.70 13.35
C TRP A 427 -8.76 -24.94 12.03
N LEU A 428 -8.45 -24.12 11.02
CA LEU A 428 -8.99 -24.23 9.67
C LEU A 428 -7.86 -24.12 8.64
N VAL A 429 -8.01 -24.81 7.51
CA VAL A 429 -7.16 -24.61 6.33
C VAL A 429 -7.46 -23.25 5.73
N ARG A 430 -6.43 -22.41 5.62
CA ARG A 430 -6.50 -21.11 4.94
C ARG A 430 -6.13 -21.23 3.47
N ASP A 431 -5.06 -21.96 3.16
CA ASP A 431 -4.51 -22.03 1.81
C ASP A 431 -3.65 -23.29 1.59
N VAL A 432 -3.49 -23.70 0.33
CA VAL A 432 -2.59 -24.76 -0.13
C VAL A 432 -1.92 -24.34 -1.42
N TYR A 433 -0.58 -24.23 -1.42
CA TYR A 433 0.19 -23.85 -2.61
C TYR A 433 1.28 -24.87 -2.93
N ASP A 434 1.54 -25.10 -4.21
CA ASP A 434 2.56 -26.03 -4.68
C ASP A 434 3.96 -25.45 -4.45
N VAL A 435 4.91 -26.25 -3.95
CA VAL A 435 6.32 -25.84 -3.83
C VAL A 435 6.93 -25.81 -5.22
N ALA A 436 7.32 -24.63 -5.68
CA ALA A 436 8.01 -24.50 -6.96
C ALA A 436 9.37 -25.21 -6.89
N ASN A 437 9.55 -26.24 -7.72
CA ASN A 437 10.88 -26.80 -8.00
C ASN A 437 11.75 -25.70 -8.62
N GLN A 438 12.55 -25.03 -7.79
CA GLN A 438 13.66 -24.23 -8.30
C GLN A 438 14.57 -25.18 -9.09
N PRO A 439 14.92 -24.87 -10.35
CA PRO A 439 15.87 -25.69 -11.09
C PRO A 439 17.19 -25.68 -10.34
N SER A 440 17.60 -26.85 -9.84
CA SER A 440 18.89 -27.02 -9.19
C SER A 440 19.99 -26.68 -10.20
N GLY A 441 20.66 -25.55 -9.98
CA GLY A 441 21.70 -25.07 -10.86
C GLY A 441 22.80 -26.11 -11.01
N GLN A 442 22.89 -26.73 -12.17
CA GLN A 442 24.06 -27.50 -12.56
C GLN A 442 25.17 -26.50 -12.87
N GLY A 443 26.29 -26.63 -12.16
CA GLY A 443 27.51 -25.85 -12.38
C GLY A 443 28.44 -26.46 -13.41
#